data_AF-A0A7V2CVA1-F1
#
_entry.id   AF-A0A7V2CVA1-F1
#
_cell.length_a   1.000
_cell.length_b   1.000
_cell.length_c   1.000
_cell.angle_alpha   90.00
_cell.angle_beta   90.00
_cell.angle_gamma   90.00
#
_symmetry.space_group_name_H-M   'P 1'
#
loop_
_entity.id
_entity.type
_entity.pdbx_description
1 polymer ?
#
loop_
_entity_poly.entity_id
_entity_poly.type
_entity_poly.pdbx_seq_one_letter_code
_entity_poly.pdbx_strand_id
1 'polypeptide(L)'
;MLFNSWVFVAFLAAVFALHFCPGPRSGRAAWQLGLLTFASLVFYGYHTPWLVGPLVISLLFNGWASHRLLDPATPQPTRRLILALGVSANLGALA
;
A
#
# COMPACT_ATOMS: atom_id res chain seq x y z
N MET A 1 -14.00 -2.04 8.29
CA MET A 1 -14.23 -3.20 9.16
C MET A 1 -13.55 -2.89 10.47
N LEU A 2 -14.23 -3.04 11.61
CA LEU A 2 -13.62 -2.69 12.90
C LEU A 2 -12.62 -3.76 13.33
N PHE A 3 -11.48 -3.36 13.90
CA PHE A 3 -10.48 -4.31 14.41
C PHE A 3 -11.03 -5.24 15.50
N ASN A 4 -12.03 -4.80 16.26
CA ASN A 4 -12.71 -5.58 17.29
C ASN A 4 -13.96 -6.31 16.77
N SER A 5 -13.96 -6.77 15.52
CA SER A 5 -15.12 -7.46 14.93
C SER A 5 -14.78 -8.88 14.47
N TRP A 6 -15.76 -9.78 14.55
CA TRP A 6 -15.64 -11.13 14.02
C TRP A 6 -15.38 -11.15 12.51
N VAL A 7 -15.94 -10.18 11.79
CA VAL A 7 -15.68 -9.99 10.36
C VAL A 7 -14.18 -9.77 10.11
N PHE A 8 -13.50 -8.99 10.97
CA PHE A 8 -12.06 -8.78 10.88
C PHE A 8 -11.26 -10.05 11.09
N VAL A 9 -11.61 -10.86 12.09
CA VAL A 9 -10.93 -12.14 12.35
C VAL A 9 -11.06 -13.08 11.15
N ALA A 10 -12.26 -13.22 10.59
CA ALA A 10 -12.50 -14.06 9.42
C ALA A 10 -11.73 -13.57 8.18
N PHE A 11 -11.74 -12.26 7.93
CA PHE A 11 -11.00 -11.65 6.84
C PHE A 11 -9.48 -11.83 6.99
N LEU A 12 -8.94 -11.58 8.19
CA LEU A 12 -7.52 -11.76 8.50
C LEU A 12 -7.10 -13.21 8.28
N ALA A 13 -7.89 -14.18 8.76
CA ALA A 13 -7.61 -15.59 8.55
C ALA A 13 -7.58 -15.96 7.06
N ALA A 14 -8.52 -15.43 6.26
CA ALA A 14 -8.55 -15.65 4.81
C ALA A 14 -7.32 -15.04 4.11
N VAL A 15 -6.98 -13.78 4.42
CA VAL A 15 -5.80 -13.10 3.85
C VAL A 15 -4.51 -13.85 4.23
N PHE A 16 -4.40 -14.29 5.49
CA PHE A 16 -3.27 -15.06 5.97
C PHE A 16 -3.12 -16.39 5.22
N ALA A 17 -4.22 -17.14 5.07
CA ALA A 17 -4.22 -18.38 4.30
C ALA A 17 -3.81 -18.17 2.84
N LEU A 18 -4.33 -17.13 2.18
CA LEU A 18 -3.97 -16.79 0.81
C LEU A 18 -2.51 -16.32 0.66
N HIS A 19 -1.97 -15.63 1.66
CA HIS A 19 -0.59 -15.14 1.65
C HIS A 19 0.44 -16.29 1.75
N PHE A 20 0.13 -17.31 2.53
CA PHE A 20 0.97 -18.49 2.73
C PHE A 20 0.63 -19.65 1.80
N CYS A 21 -0.39 -19.52 0.96
CA CYS A 21 -0.76 -20.53 -0.02
C CYS A 21 0.45 -20.85 -0.93
N PRO A 22 0.83 -22.13 -1.08
CA PRO A 22 1.97 -22.51 -1.90
C PRO A 22 1.69 -22.22 -3.39
N GLY A 23 2.36 -21.22 -3.93
CA GLY A 23 2.33 -20.84 -5.35
C GLY A 23 3.70 -20.98 -6.02
N PRO A 24 3.78 -20.77 -7.35
CA PRO A 24 5.04 -20.78 -8.07
C PRO A 24 6.05 -19.81 -7.43
N ARG A 25 7.32 -20.22 -7.30
CA ARG A 25 8.38 -19.34 -6.77
C ARG A 25 8.52 -18.07 -7.63
N SER A 26 8.32 -18.20 -8.94
CA SER A 26 8.24 -17.07 -9.86
C SER A 26 6.94 -16.30 -9.61
N GLY A 27 7.04 -15.02 -9.21
CA GLY A 27 5.89 -14.16 -8.96
C GLY A 27 5.33 -14.19 -7.53
N ARG A 28 5.86 -15.03 -6.63
CA ARG A 28 5.40 -15.10 -5.23
C ARG A 28 5.45 -13.74 -4.52
N ALA A 29 6.53 -12.98 -4.71
CA ALA A 29 6.68 -11.67 -4.09
C ALA A 29 5.61 -10.67 -4.60
N ALA A 30 5.34 -10.67 -5.91
CA ALA A 30 4.31 -9.81 -6.50
C ALA A 30 2.91 -10.22 -6.03
N TRP A 31 2.63 -11.52 -5.94
CA TRP A 31 1.38 -12.04 -5.37
C TRP A 31 1.18 -11.58 -3.92
N GLN A 32 2.18 -11.80 -3.06
CA GLN A 32 2.09 -11.44 -1.65
C GLN A 32 1.90 -9.93 -1.48
N LEU A 33 2.68 -9.12 -2.19
CA LEU A 33 2.55 -7.67 -2.12
C LEU A 33 1.19 -7.19 -2.64
N GLY A 34 0.74 -7.71 -3.79
CA GLY A 34 -0.55 -7.36 -4.38
C GLY A 34 -1.73 -7.76 -3.50
N LEU A 35 -1.68 -8.97 -2.93
CA LEU A 35 -2.69 -9.46 -1.99
C LEU A 35 -2.78 -8.56 -0.75
N LEU A 36 -1.65 -8.23 -0.12
CA LEU A 36 -1.63 -7.37 1.07
C LEU A 36 -2.13 -5.95 0.77
N THR A 37 -1.72 -5.43 -0.39
CA THR A 37 -2.15 -4.11 -0.87
C THR A 37 -3.66 -4.09 -1.08
N PHE A 38 -4.20 -5.06 -1.81
CA PHE A 38 -5.63 -5.18 -2.07
C PHE A 38 -6.42 -5.39 -0.78
N ALA A 39 -5.96 -6.29 0.09
CA ALA A 39 -6.58 -6.54 1.39
C ALA A 39 -6.63 -5.27 2.25
N SER A 40 -5.58 -4.45 2.23
CA SER A 40 -5.55 -3.16 2.94
C SER A 40 -6.61 -2.20 2.40
N LEU A 41 -6.74 -2.08 1.07
CA LEU A 41 -7.76 -1.24 0.45
C LEU A 41 -9.18 -1.70 0.79
N VAL A 42 -9.43 -3.01 0.76
CA VAL A 42 -10.73 -3.59 1.16
C VAL A 42 -11.00 -3.30 2.64
N PHE A 43 -10.01 -3.50 3.52
CA PHE A 43 -10.15 -3.27 4.95
C PHE A 43 -10.53 -1.82 5.28
N TYR A 44 -9.78 -0.86 4.74
CA TYR A 44 -10.01 0.57 4.96
C TYR A 44 -11.27 1.08 4.24
N GLY A 45 -11.56 0.57 3.05
CA GLY A 45 -12.74 0.95 2.27
C GLY A 45 -14.07 0.36 2.76
N TYR A 46 -14.05 -0.65 3.63
CA TYR A 46 -15.24 -1.42 4.00
C TYR A 46 -16.39 -0.60 4.61
N HIS A 47 -16.10 0.40 5.45
CA HIS A 47 -17.14 1.30 5.99
C HIS A 47 -17.19 2.66 5.28
N THR A 48 -16.10 3.03 4.64
CA THR A 48 -15.85 4.39 4.15
C THR A 48 -15.20 4.28 2.76
N PRO A 49 -15.97 3.86 1.74
CA PRO A 49 -15.43 3.50 0.42
C PRO A 49 -14.79 4.68 -0.30
N TRP A 50 -15.19 5.92 0.02
CA TRP A 50 -14.55 7.13 -0.53
C TRP A 50 -13.09 7.30 -0.08
N LEU A 51 -12.64 6.63 0.98
CA LEU A 51 -11.22 6.61 1.38
C LEU A 51 -10.34 5.79 0.44
N VAL A 52 -10.93 4.89 -0.37
CA VAL A 52 -10.15 4.05 -1.29
C VAL A 52 -9.43 4.91 -2.33
N GLY A 53 -10.10 5.93 -2.87
CA GLY A 53 -9.52 6.87 -3.84
C GLY A 53 -8.21 7.53 -3.35
N PRO A 54 -8.24 8.29 -2.23
CA PRO A 54 -7.03 8.90 -1.69
C PRO A 54 -5.98 7.88 -1.25
N LEU A 55 -6.37 6.71 -0.74
CA LEU A 55 -5.42 5.64 -0.40
C LEU A 55 -4.70 5.09 -1.64
N VAL A 56 -5.42 4.86 -2.74
CA VAL A 56 -4.82 4.41 -4.01
C VAL A 56 -3.89 5.48 -4.57
N ILE A 57 -4.31 6.75 -4.57
CA ILE A 57 -3.47 7.87 -5.02
C ILE A 57 -2.18 7.94 -4.18
N SER A 58 -2.31 7.90 -2.85
CA SER A 58 -1.17 7.93 -1.93
C SER A 58 -0.24 6.74 -2.14
N LEU A 59 -0.79 5.53 -2.31
CA LEU A 59 -0.02 4.32 -2.57
C LEU A 59 0.78 4.42 -3.87
N LEU A 60 0.14 4.84 -4.97
CA LEU A 60 0.79 4.98 -6.27
C LEU A 60 1.87 6.06 -6.24
N PHE A 61 1.59 7.20 -5.62
CA PHE A 61 2.54 8.29 -5.49
C PHE A 61 3.76 7.90 -4.66
N ASN A 62 3.55 7.29 -3.48
CA ASN A 62 4.65 6.82 -2.64
C ASN A 62 5.44 5.69 -3.31
N GLY A 63 4.78 4.77 -4.01
CA GLY A 63 5.43 3.71 -4.77
C GLY A 63 6.32 4.27 -5.89
N TRP A 64 5.79 5.21 -6.69
CA TRP A 64 6.56 5.91 -7.71
C TRP A 64 7.74 6.69 -7.13
N ALA A 65 7.50 7.44 -6.05
CA ALA A 65 8.52 8.22 -5.37
C ALA A 65 9.66 7.31 -4.85
N SER A 66 9.31 6.21 -4.18
CA SER A 66 10.27 5.22 -3.70
C SER A 66 11.12 4.64 -4.84
N HIS A 67 10.50 4.29 -5.97
CA HIS A 67 11.23 3.78 -7.13
C HIS A 67 12.24 4.81 -7.67
N ARG A 68 11.84 6.07 -7.80
CA ARG A 68 12.74 7.15 -8.27
C ARG A 68 13.85 7.47 -7.27
N LEU A 69 13.58 7.38 -5.96
CA LEU A 69 14.58 7.65 -4.94
C LEU A 69 15.66 6.57 -4.85
N LEU A 70 15.28 5.31 -5.10
CA LEU A 70 16.21 4.18 -5.10
C LEU A 70 16.99 4.07 -6.41
N ASP A 71 16.47 4.58 -7.53
CA ASP A 71 17.13 4.55 -8.83
C ASP A 71 18.43 5.39 -8.85
N PRO A 72 19.62 4.76 -9.00
CA PRO A 72 20.92 5.43 -9.06
C PRO A 72 21.02 6.53 -10.12
N ALA A 73 20.26 6.43 -11.21
CA ALA A 73 20.28 7.41 -12.30
C ALA A 73 19.56 8.73 -11.95
N THR A 74 18.75 8.75 -10.88
CA THR A 74 17.99 9.94 -10.50
C THR A 74 18.91 11.02 -9.89
N PRO A 75 18.97 12.24 -10.47
CA PRO A 75 19.80 13.32 -9.97
C PRO A 75 19.48 13.71 -8.52
N GLN A 76 20.51 14.08 -7.74
CA GLN A 76 20.37 14.51 -6.36
C GLN A 76 19.35 15.64 -6.11
N PRO A 77 19.26 16.72 -6.93
CA PRO A 77 18.23 17.75 -6.73
C PRO A 77 16.81 17.20 -6.92
N THR A 78 16.60 16.33 -7.91
CA THR A 78 15.31 15.67 -8.16
C THR A 78 14.93 14.75 -7.00
N ARG A 79 15.89 14.00 -6.43
CA ARG A 79 15.64 13.17 -5.24
C ARG A 79 15.18 14.01 -4.04
N ARG A 80 15.85 15.14 -3.78
CA ARG A 80 15.46 16.06 -2.69
C ARG A 80 14.05 16.62 -2.90
N LEU A 81 13.71 16.99 -4.12
CA LEU A 81 12.36 17.47 -4.45
C LEU A 81 11.31 16.38 -4.26
N ILE A 82 11.55 15.16 -4.74
CA ILE A 82 10.64 14.02 -4.58
C ILE A 82 10.43 13.70 -3.09
N LEU A 83 11.49 13.73 -2.28
CA LEU A 83 11.39 13.55 -0.83
C LEU A 83 10.55 14.65 -0.17
N ALA A 84 10.82 15.91 -0.50
CA ALA A 84 10.07 17.04 0.07
C ALA A 84 8.59 16.97 -0.29
N LEU A 85 8.26 16.70 -1.57
CA LEU A 85 6.88 16.53 -2.02
C LEU A 85 6.23 15.30 -1.38
N GLY A 86 6.96 14.19 -1.27
CA GLY A 86 6.55 12.95 -0.60
C GLY A 86 6.10 13.21 0.84
N VAL A 87 6.98 13.82 1.63
CA VAL A 87 6.73 14.12 3.04
C VAL A 87 5.59 15.13 3.19
N SER A 88 5.60 16.23 2.43
CA SER A 88 4.55 17.24 2.49
C SER A 88 3.17 16.70 2.12
N ALA A 89 3.08 15.84 1.09
CA ALA A 89 1.82 15.22 0.69
C ALA A 89 1.26 14.28 1.78
N ASN A 90 2.12 13.47 2.41
CA ASN A 90 1.69 12.60 3.50
C ASN A 90 1.27 13.40 4.74
N LEU A 91 2.03 14.45 5.11
CA LEU A 91 1.67 15.34 6.22
C LEU A 91 0.36 16.09 5.94
N GLY A 92 0.16 16.57 4.72
CA GLY A 92 -1.07 17.25 4.32
C GLY A 92 -2.28 16.32 4.29
N ALA A 93 -2.10 15.03 4.04
CA ALA A 93 -3.18 14.04 4.14
C ALA A 93 -3.53 13.67 5.59
N LEU A 94 -2.63 13.96 6.54
CA LEU A 94 -2.79 13.70 7.98
C LEU A 94 -3.42 14.88 8.74
N ALA A 95 -3.24 16.11 8.24
CA ALA A 95 -3.73 17.36 8.84
C ALA A 95 -5.19 17.62 8.47
#